data_AF-Q0RQ41-F1
#
_entry.id   AF-Q0RQ41-F1
#
_cell.length_a   1.000
_cell.length_b   1.000
_cell.length_c   1.000
_cell.angle_alpha   90.00
_cell.angle_beta   90.00
_cell.angle_gamma   90.00
#
_symmetry.space_group_name_H-M   'P 1'
#
loop_
_entity.id
_entity.type
_entity.pdbx_description
1 polymer ?
#
loop_
_entity_poly.entity_id
_entity_poly.type
_entity_poly.pdbx_seq_one_letter_code
_entity_poly.pdbx_strand_id
1 'polypeptide(L)'
;MGQGDCTGRTAGEPPLRWRRPACAPGLKFASQHTDVVVRYRYAGRIREVRIPVALWAPFVHDVRTGVFDRLTPHDGPLGWTSWGAGSGQVARGLPDEVIVRIRHLGTMRENRLPQTIWDQILVAVRAHAIDDLDAGGDEAAADRRPTGFRTVHGSALPLVRQREGGSERFRGTQPRSHHSHPAR
;
A
#
# COMPACT_ATOMS: atom_id res chain seq x y z
N MET A 1 -11.53 44.94 35.35
CA MET A 1 -10.84 45.32 34.11
C MET A 1 -9.77 44.29 33.84
N GLY A 2 -9.86 43.55 32.74
CA GLY A 2 -8.99 42.43 32.43
C GLY A 2 -7.67 42.87 31.81
N GLN A 3 -6.59 42.16 32.16
CA GLN A 3 -5.36 42.11 31.38
C GLN A 3 -5.25 40.68 30.85
N GLY A 4 -5.52 40.53 29.55
CA GLY A 4 -5.12 39.37 28.78
C GLY A 4 -3.68 39.59 28.37
N ASP A 5 -2.81 38.66 28.76
CA ASP A 5 -1.44 38.63 28.28
C ASP A 5 -1.27 37.54 27.23
N CYS A 6 -0.67 37.95 26.12
CA CYS A 6 -0.61 37.29 24.85
C CYS A 6 0.41 36.15 24.86
N THR A 7 -0.01 34.92 25.18
CA THR A 7 0.79 33.74 24.82
C THR A 7 0.68 33.53 23.32
N GLY A 8 1.77 33.87 22.61
CA GLY A 8 1.95 33.59 21.19
C GLY A 8 1.64 32.13 20.89
N ARG A 9 0.52 31.90 20.18
CA ARG A 9 0.31 30.66 19.43
C ARG A 9 1.39 30.65 18.35
N THR A 10 2.45 29.88 18.57
CA THR A 10 3.20 29.26 17.48
C THR A 10 2.16 28.74 16.49
N ALA A 11 2.21 29.18 15.24
CA ALA A 11 1.28 28.75 14.19
C ALA A 11 1.20 27.21 14.25
N GLY A 12 0.08 26.73 14.79
CA GLY A 12 -0.05 25.35 15.22
C GLY A 12 0.03 24.49 13.98
N GLU A 13 1.07 23.67 13.90
CA GLU A 13 1.22 22.67 12.85
C GLU A 13 -0.13 21.96 12.68
N PRO A 14 -0.68 21.90 11.45
CA PRO A 14 -2.01 21.38 11.23
C PRO A 14 -2.10 19.96 11.81
N PRO A 15 -3.20 19.62 12.50
CA PRO A 15 -3.32 18.35 13.19
C PRO A 15 -3.15 17.21 12.17
N LEU A 16 -2.18 16.34 12.44
CA LEU A 16 -1.92 15.17 11.61
C LEU A 16 -3.20 14.35 11.44
N ARG A 17 -3.62 14.18 10.19
CA ARG A 17 -4.78 13.34 9.85
C ARG A 17 -4.37 11.86 9.93
N TRP A 18 -4.44 11.32 11.13
CA TRP A 18 -4.13 9.91 11.41
C TRP A 18 -5.18 8.97 10.79
N ARG A 19 -4.74 8.06 9.94
CA ARG A 19 -5.52 6.94 9.42
C ARG A 19 -5.23 5.66 10.17
N ARG A 20 -6.26 4.83 10.36
CA ARG A 20 -6.17 3.51 11.01
C ARG A 20 -6.79 2.46 10.10
N PRO A 21 -5.96 1.69 9.36
CA PRO A 21 -6.46 0.59 8.56
C PRO A 21 -7.11 -0.48 9.43
N ALA A 22 -8.29 -0.97 9.02
CA ALA A 22 -8.95 -2.06 9.73
C ALA A 22 -8.12 -3.37 9.72
N CYS A 23 -7.34 -3.59 8.67
CA CYS A 23 -6.43 -4.73 8.52
C CYS A 23 -5.14 -4.62 9.34
N ALA A 24 -4.84 -3.46 9.91
CA ALA A 24 -3.64 -3.20 10.73
C ALA A 24 -3.99 -2.36 11.97
N PRO A 25 -4.76 -2.93 12.93
CA PRO A 25 -5.34 -2.18 14.03
C PRO A 25 -4.31 -1.62 15.02
N GLY A 26 -3.09 -2.17 15.03
CA GLY A 26 -1.99 -1.68 15.87
C GLY A 26 -1.31 -0.43 15.34
N LEU A 27 -1.63 -0.01 14.11
CA LEU A 27 -0.93 1.05 13.40
C LEU A 27 -1.80 2.29 13.19
N LYS A 28 -1.13 3.45 13.15
CA LYS A 28 -1.68 4.69 12.65
C LYS A 28 -0.71 5.27 11.64
N PHE A 29 -1.24 5.74 10.52
CA PHE A 29 -0.44 6.35 9.46
C PHE A 29 -0.85 7.81 9.29
N ALA A 30 0.10 8.70 9.04
CA ALA A 30 -0.17 10.07 8.66
C ALA A 30 0.91 10.55 7.68
N SER A 31 0.54 11.45 6.77
CA SER A 31 1.51 12.21 5.98
C SER A 31 1.83 13.49 6.74
N GLN A 32 3.12 13.77 6.99
CA GLN A 32 3.62 14.95 7.69
C GLN A 32 4.78 15.55 6.90
N HIS A 33 4.57 16.74 6.31
CA HIS A 33 5.58 17.45 5.53
C HIS A 33 6.22 16.56 4.45
N THR A 34 7.43 16.06 4.71
CA THR A 34 8.23 15.24 3.78
C THR A 34 8.29 13.78 4.21
N ASP A 35 7.59 13.37 5.27
CA ASP A 35 7.63 12.02 5.83
C ASP A 35 6.22 11.41 5.92
N VAL A 36 6.11 10.13 5.57
CA VAL A 36 5.04 9.25 6.04
C VAL A 36 5.40 8.75 7.42
N VAL A 37 4.55 9.07 8.41
CA VAL A 37 4.73 8.70 9.81
C VAL A 37 3.86 7.50 10.12
N VAL A 38 4.51 6.41 10.54
CA VAL A 38 3.87 5.19 11.05
C VAL A 38 4.01 5.16 12.56
N ARG A 39 2.90 5.37 13.28
CA ARG A 39 2.85 5.33 14.73
C ARG A 39 2.25 4.00 15.20
N TYR A 40 2.88 3.36 16.17
CA TYR A 40 2.42 2.10 16.73
C TYR A 40 2.65 2.04 18.24
N ARG A 41 1.94 1.14 18.93
CA ARG A 41 2.14 0.86 20.35
C ARG A 41 2.75 -0.53 20.52
N TYR A 42 3.88 -0.62 21.20
CA TYR A 42 4.54 -1.89 21.50
C TYR A 42 5.17 -1.85 22.89
N ALA A 43 5.02 -2.95 23.66
CA ALA A 43 5.50 -3.05 25.04
C ALA A 43 5.11 -1.83 25.92
N GLY A 44 3.87 -1.36 25.78
CA GLY A 44 3.35 -0.21 26.52
C GLY A 44 3.83 1.17 26.05
N ARG A 45 4.74 1.25 25.08
CA ARG A 45 5.31 2.50 24.57
C ARG A 45 4.75 2.84 23.19
N ILE A 46 4.55 4.13 22.94
CA ILE A 46 4.25 4.64 21.59
C ILE A 46 5.58 4.86 20.88
N ARG A 47 5.70 4.35 19.66
CA ARG A 47 6.87 4.49 18.80
C ARG A 47 6.44 4.99 17.43
N GLU A 48 7.37 5.61 16.71
CA GLU A 48 7.16 6.15 15.38
C GLU A 48 8.28 5.75 14.44
N VAL A 49 7.92 5.44 13.20
CA VAL A 49 8.85 5.34 12.08
C VAL A 49 8.48 6.41 11.07
N ARG A 50 9.50 7.11 10.57
CA ARG A 50 9.34 8.16 9.56
C ARG A 50 10.03 7.72 8.29
N ILE A 51 9.24 7.57 7.22
CA ILE A 51 9.71 7.21 5.91
C ILE A 51 9.56 8.43 5.01
N PRO A 52 10.64 8.97 4.42
CA PRO A 52 10.53 10.08 3.50
C PRO A 52 9.52 9.77 2.38
N VAL A 53 8.66 10.72 2.03
CA VAL A 53 7.65 10.58 0.97
C VAL A 53 8.31 10.17 -0.35
N ALA A 54 9.50 10.68 -0.64
CA ALA A 54 10.30 10.29 -1.81
C ALA A 54 10.66 8.79 -1.87
N LEU A 55 10.69 8.11 -0.71
CA LEU A 55 10.97 6.67 -0.60
C LEU A 55 9.71 5.84 -0.36
N TRP A 56 8.56 6.48 -0.15
CA TRP A 56 7.32 5.81 0.18
C TRP A 56 6.68 5.15 -1.05
N ALA A 57 6.57 5.83 -2.18
CA ALA A 57 6.04 5.22 -3.41
C ALA A 57 6.87 4.02 -3.91
N PRO A 58 8.22 4.08 -3.95
CA PRO A 58 9.05 2.90 -4.23
C PRO A 58 8.85 1.76 -3.22
N PHE A 59 8.71 2.09 -1.93
CA PHE A 59 8.42 1.10 -0.90
C PHE A 59 7.08 0.40 -1.17
N VAL A 60 6.01 1.17 -1.44
CA VAL A 60 4.67 0.65 -1.75
C VAL A 60 4.72 -0.30 -2.96
N HIS A 61 5.44 0.09 -4.01
CA HIS A 61 5.64 -0.75 -5.18
C HIS A 61 6.30 -2.09 -4.81
N ASP A 62 7.43 -2.06 -4.10
CA ASP A 62 8.20 -3.25 -3.73
C ASP A 62 7.43 -4.18 -2.76
N VAL A 63 6.61 -3.62 -1.86
CA VAL A 63 5.72 -4.41 -1.00
C VAL A 63 4.68 -5.18 -1.82
N ARG A 64 4.13 -4.54 -2.86
CA ARG A 64 3.09 -5.12 -3.72
C ARG A 64 3.63 -6.15 -4.69
N THR A 65 4.87 -5.99 -5.14
CA THR A 65 5.56 -6.98 -5.97
C THR A 65 6.17 -8.13 -5.16
N GLY A 66 6.07 -8.08 -3.83
CA GLY A 66 6.49 -9.16 -2.93
C GLY A 66 7.98 -9.18 -2.59
N VAL A 67 8.71 -8.09 -2.86
CA VAL A 67 10.17 -7.97 -2.60
C VAL A 67 10.50 -8.27 -1.13
N PHE A 68 9.61 -7.93 -0.20
CA PHE A 68 9.82 -8.09 1.23
C PHE A 68 9.19 -9.35 1.84
N ASP A 69 8.59 -10.25 1.05
CA ASP A 69 7.97 -11.49 1.57
C ASP A 69 8.97 -12.45 2.20
N ARG A 70 10.22 -12.38 1.78
CA ARG A 70 11.28 -13.26 2.23
C ARG A 70 12.52 -12.44 2.55
N LEU A 71 12.48 -11.77 3.70
CA LEU A 71 13.71 -11.24 4.29
C LEU A 71 14.62 -12.42 4.65
N THR A 72 15.88 -12.37 4.22
CA THR A 72 16.85 -13.45 4.48
C THR A 72 16.93 -13.73 5.98
N PRO A 73 16.80 -15.00 6.40
CA PRO A 73 16.97 -15.38 7.80
C PRO A 73 18.32 -14.94 8.36
N HIS A 74 18.36 -14.58 9.64
CA HIS A 74 19.56 -14.11 10.30
C HIS A 74 20.45 -15.29 10.73
N ASP A 75 21.14 -15.91 9.78
CA ASP A 75 22.11 -17.00 10.04
C ASP A 75 23.58 -16.53 9.87
N GLY A 76 23.81 -15.21 9.75
CA GLY A 76 25.10 -14.61 9.46
C GLY A 76 25.01 -13.07 9.30
N PRO A 77 25.81 -12.44 8.42
CA PRO A 77 25.66 -11.02 8.09
C PRO A 77 24.22 -10.69 7.67
N LEU A 78 23.72 -9.52 8.07
CA LEU A 78 22.36 -9.08 7.74
C LEU A 78 22.13 -9.09 6.22
N GLY A 79 21.19 -9.91 5.76
CA GLY A 79 20.73 -9.94 4.37
C GLY A 79 19.83 -8.73 4.10
N TRP A 80 20.44 -7.61 3.73
CA TRP A 80 19.72 -6.37 3.44
C TRP A 80 19.00 -6.44 2.10
N THR A 81 17.68 -6.31 2.15
CA THR A 81 16.84 -6.04 0.98
C THR A 81 16.70 -4.53 0.82
N SER A 82 17.07 -3.99 -0.33
CA SER A 82 17.09 -2.55 -0.58
C SER A 82 15.95 -2.11 -1.50
N TRP A 83 15.45 -0.89 -1.31
CA TRP A 83 14.51 -0.22 -2.22
C TRP A 83 14.93 1.25 -2.42
N GLY A 84 14.28 1.95 -3.35
CA GLY A 84 14.49 3.38 -3.58
C GLY A 84 15.96 3.72 -3.88
N ALA A 85 16.56 3.03 -4.85
CA ALA A 85 17.97 3.16 -5.22
C ALA A 85 18.98 2.93 -4.06
N GLY A 86 18.63 2.07 -3.11
CA GLY A 86 19.49 1.74 -1.96
C GLY A 86 19.37 2.72 -0.79
N SER A 87 18.51 3.74 -0.92
CA SER A 87 18.24 4.70 0.15
C SER A 87 17.39 4.09 1.26
N GLY A 88 16.55 3.11 0.94
CA GLY A 88 15.87 2.28 1.92
C GLY A 88 16.47 0.88 1.97
N GLN A 89 16.68 0.35 3.16
CA GLN A 89 17.14 -1.01 3.37
C GLN A 89 16.39 -1.65 4.53
N VAL A 90 16.08 -2.93 4.40
CA VAL A 90 15.44 -3.70 5.46
C VAL A 90 16.12 -5.05 5.61
N ALA A 91 16.30 -5.49 6.84
CA ALA A 91 16.83 -6.81 7.14
C ALA A 91 16.08 -7.42 8.33
N ARG A 92 16.06 -8.75 8.38
CA ARG A 92 15.57 -9.48 9.54
C ARG A 92 16.64 -9.44 10.64
N GLY A 93 16.25 -8.98 11.83
CA GLY A 93 17.03 -9.00 13.06
C GLY A 93 16.56 -10.11 14.02
N LEU A 94 17.36 -10.37 15.06
CA LEU A 94 17.04 -11.34 16.10
C LEU A 94 16.57 -10.64 17.40
N PRO A 95 15.65 -11.25 18.18
CA PRO A 95 14.99 -12.54 17.94
C PRO A 95 13.80 -12.46 16.95
N ASP A 96 13.02 -11.39 16.97
CA ASP A 96 11.84 -11.18 16.09
C ASP A 96 11.72 -9.69 15.72
N GLU A 97 12.82 -9.12 15.22
CA GLU A 97 12.88 -7.73 14.84
C GLU A 97 13.12 -7.57 13.35
N VAL A 98 12.66 -6.45 12.81
CA VAL A 98 12.99 -5.99 11.46
C VAL A 98 13.72 -4.68 11.60
N ILE A 99 14.91 -4.61 11.02
CA ILE A 99 15.74 -3.42 11.03
C ILE A 99 15.47 -2.67 9.74
N VAL A 100 14.91 -1.48 9.87
CA VAL A 100 14.61 -0.57 8.75
C VAL A 100 15.62 0.56 8.79
N ARG A 101 16.33 0.73 7.69
CA ARG A 101 17.42 1.68 7.52
C ARG A 101 17.11 2.60 6.36
N ILE A 102 17.19 3.90 6.61
CA ILE A 102 16.82 4.93 5.65
C ILE A 102 17.95 5.95 5.58
N ARG A 103 18.54 6.07 4.39
CA ARG A 103 19.46 7.13 4.02
C ARG A 103 18.70 8.20 3.25
N HIS A 104 18.58 9.39 3.81
CA HIS A 104 17.92 10.51 3.13
C HIS A 104 18.61 11.83 3.47
N LEU A 105 18.91 12.63 2.44
CA LEU A 105 19.61 13.92 2.57
C LEU A 105 20.90 13.82 3.40
N GLY A 106 21.71 12.78 3.18
CA GLY A 106 22.98 12.55 3.91
C GLY A 106 22.82 12.04 5.34
N THR A 107 21.60 11.96 5.88
CA THR A 107 21.34 11.38 7.20
C THR A 107 20.98 9.91 7.09
N MET A 108 21.50 9.11 8.03
CA MET A 108 21.19 7.68 8.15
C MET A 108 20.32 7.47 9.40
N ARG A 109 19.12 6.94 9.21
CA ARG A 109 18.19 6.60 10.29
C ARG A 109 18.00 5.09 10.31
N GLU A 110 18.21 4.49 11.47
CA GLU A 110 17.94 3.07 11.69
C GLU A 110 16.84 2.93 12.73
N ASN A 111 15.81 2.16 12.40
CA ASN A 111 14.66 1.87 13.24
C ASN A 111 14.51 0.37 13.40
N ARG A 112 14.32 -0.09 14.64
CA ARG A 112 14.02 -1.48 14.94
C ARG A 112 12.55 -1.64 15.25
N LEU A 113 11.90 -2.50 14.49
CA LEU A 113 10.48 -2.78 14.56
C LEU A 113 10.29 -4.22 15.00
N PRO A 114 9.29 -4.52 15.84
CA PRO A 114 8.85 -5.90 16.01
C PRO A 114 8.38 -6.46 14.66
N GLN A 115 8.65 -7.73 14.38
CA GLN A 115 8.20 -8.43 13.17
C GLN A 115 6.69 -8.25 12.94
N THR A 116 5.88 -8.35 14.01
CA THR A 116 4.42 -8.18 13.94
C THR A 116 3.97 -6.80 13.45
N ILE A 117 4.72 -5.75 13.80
CA ILE A 117 4.46 -4.38 13.34
C ILE A 117 4.85 -4.25 11.87
N TRP A 118 5.96 -4.86 11.45
CA TRP A 118 6.37 -4.92 10.06
C TRP A 118 5.33 -5.63 9.19
N ASP A 119 4.85 -6.80 9.61
CA ASP A 119 3.85 -7.56 8.85
C ASP A 119 2.53 -6.78 8.71
N GLN A 120 2.10 -6.05 9.75
CA GLN A 120 0.93 -5.17 9.67
C GLN A 120 1.13 -4.01 8.68
N ILE A 121 2.34 -3.45 8.57
CA ILE A 121 2.66 -2.43 7.57
C ILE A 121 2.52 -3.04 6.17
N LEU A 122 3.10 -4.21 5.93
CA LEU A 122 3.00 -4.90 4.65
C LEU A 122 1.55 -5.19 4.26
N VAL A 123 0.74 -5.70 5.20
CA VAL A 123 -0.68 -5.97 4.99
C VAL A 123 -1.45 -4.70 4.66
N ALA A 124 -1.22 -3.60 5.37
CA ALA A 124 -1.90 -2.32 5.12
C ALA A 124 -1.61 -1.78 3.71
N VAL A 125 -0.35 -1.85 3.28
CA VAL A 125 0.09 -1.42 1.94
C VAL A 125 -0.53 -2.31 0.84
N ARG A 126 -0.53 -3.63 1.04
CA ARG A 126 -1.12 -4.60 0.10
C ARG A 126 -2.63 -4.46 -0.03
N ALA A 127 -3.30 -4.15 1.06
CA ALA A 127 -4.75 -3.93 1.08
C ALA A 127 -5.15 -2.57 0.47
N HIS A 128 -4.20 -1.79 -0.06
CA HIS A 128 -4.45 -0.43 -0.55
C HIS A 128 -5.07 0.51 0.49
N ALA A 129 -4.92 0.19 1.79
CA ALA A 129 -5.64 0.89 2.85
C ALA A 129 -5.07 2.28 3.16
N ILE A 130 -3.95 2.63 2.54
CA ILE A 130 -3.15 3.82 2.82
C ILE A 130 -2.68 4.56 1.55
N ASP A 131 -3.28 4.29 0.39
CA ASP A 131 -2.89 4.87 -0.91
C ASP A 131 -3.10 6.39 -0.96
N ASP A 132 -4.10 6.89 -0.23
CA ASP A 132 -4.38 8.33 -0.13
C ASP A 132 -3.27 9.11 0.63
N LEU A 133 -2.28 8.43 1.23
CA LEU A 133 -1.16 9.09 1.90
C LEU A 133 -0.10 9.61 0.91
N ASP A 134 0.00 9.00 -0.27
CA ASP A 134 0.89 9.42 -1.37
C ASP A 134 0.42 10.74 -2.01
N ALA A 135 -0.88 11.02 -1.95
CA ALA A 135 -1.51 12.23 -2.47
C ALA A 135 -1.32 13.43 -1.51
N GLY A 136 -0.07 13.67 -1.09
CA GLY A 136 0.32 14.77 -0.20
C GLY A 136 -0.47 16.04 -0.50
N GLY A 137 -1.16 16.53 0.55
CA GLY A 137 -2.08 17.66 0.57
C GLY A 137 -2.18 18.49 -0.70
N ASP A 138 -3.15 18.16 -1.55
CA ASP A 138 -3.75 19.15 -2.43
C ASP A 138 -5.13 19.53 -1.86
N GLU A 139 -5.11 20.57 -1.02
CA GLU A 139 -6.29 21.32 -0.61
C GLU A 139 -6.97 22.04 -1.81
N ALA A 140 -6.53 21.82 -3.06
CA ALA A 140 -7.27 22.25 -4.26
C ALA A 140 -8.30 21.20 -4.76
N ALA A 141 -8.30 19.96 -4.27
CA ALA A 141 -9.27 18.95 -4.70
C ALA A 141 -10.58 18.95 -3.89
N ALA A 142 -10.57 19.49 -2.66
CA ALA A 142 -11.75 19.54 -1.79
C ALA A 142 -12.80 20.58 -2.21
N ASP A 143 -12.45 21.50 -3.13
CA ASP A 143 -13.38 22.52 -3.66
C ASP A 143 -14.07 22.08 -4.97
N ARG A 144 -13.72 20.92 -5.53
CA ARG A 144 -14.54 20.27 -6.57
C ARG A 144 -15.68 19.50 -5.94
N ARG A 145 -16.67 20.26 -5.46
CA ARG A 145 -18.04 19.76 -5.26
C ARG A 145 -18.48 19.08 -6.57
N PRO A 146 -18.80 17.77 -6.59
CA PRO A 146 -19.47 17.17 -7.73
C PRO A 146 -20.91 17.66 -7.73
N THR A 147 -21.12 18.86 -8.27
CA THR A 147 -22.46 19.38 -8.57
C THR A 147 -22.89 18.68 -9.85
N GLY A 148 -23.59 17.55 -9.71
CA GLY A 148 -24.01 16.80 -10.89
C GLY A 148 -24.62 15.44 -10.59
N PHE A 149 -25.67 15.38 -9.77
CA PHE A 149 -26.71 14.37 -9.99
C PHE A 149 -27.31 14.63 -11.37
N ARG A 150 -26.80 13.95 -12.40
CA ARG A 150 -27.59 13.69 -13.61
C ARG A 150 -28.21 12.32 -13.46
N THR A 151 -29.42 12.32 -12.92
CA THR A 151 -30.42 11.28 -13.12
C THR A 151 -30.58 11.08 -14.62
N VAL A 152 -29.93 10.07 -15.19
CA VAL A 152 -30.24 9.63 -16.55
C VAL A 152 -31.53 8.84 -16.44
N HIS A 153 -32.63 9.50 -16.79
CA HIS A 153 -33.94 8.87 -16.90
C HIS A 153 -33.85 7.67 -17.84
N GLY A 154 -34.32 6.52 -17.34
CA GLY A 154 -34.58 5.35 -18.16
C GLY A 154 -35.54 5.71 -19.29
N SER A 155 -35.21 5.24 -20.48
CA SER A 155 -36.16 5.13 -21.58
C SER A 155 -36.03 3.71 -22.12
N ALA A 156 -37.12 2.98 -21.99
CA ALA A 156 -37.29 1.60 -22.41
C ALA A 156 -37.40 1.50 -23.94
N LEU A 157 -36.68 0.50 -24.49
CA LEU A 157 -36.91 -0.40 -25.64
C LEU A 157 -37.76 0.07 -26.86
N PRO A 158 -37.43 -0.43 -28.07
CA PRO A 158 -38.08 -1.68 -28.48
C PRO A 158 -37.15 -2.75 -29.07
N LEU A 159 -37.54 -4.01 -28.80
CA LEU A 159 -37.16 -5.20 -29.56
C LEU A 159 -37.32 -4.97 -31.07
N VAL A 160 -36.28 -5.26 -31.85
CA VAL A 160 -36.47 -5.75 -33.22
C VAL A 160 -35.80 -7.11 -33.36
N ARG A 161 -36.69 -8.05 -33.64
CA ARG A 161 -36.53 -9.46 -33.94
C ARG A 161 -35.89 -9.58 -35.33
N GLN A 162 -34.72 -10.21 -35.44
CA GLN A 162 -34.38 -10.93 -36.67
C GLN A 162 -34.21 -12.41 -36.33
N ARG A 163 -35.27 -13.14 -36.68
CA ARG A 163 -35.33 -14.60 -36.81
C ARG A 163 -35.50 -14.87 -38.30
N GLU A 164 -35.03 -16.04 -38.70
CA GLU A 164 -35.17 -16.73 -40.00
C GLU A 164 -33.97 -16.56 -40.93
N GLY A 165 -33.30 -17.62 -41.39
CA GLY A 165 -33.53 -19.05 -41.16
C GLY A 165 -32.82 -19.90 -42.24
N GLY A 166 -32.48 -21.14 -41.88
CA GLY A 166 -32.19 -22.25 -42.80
C GLY A 166 -30.74 -22.76 -42.70
N SER A 167 -30.45 -23.84 -41.95
CA SER A 167 -30.54 -25.25 -42.40
C SER A 167 -29.77 -25.47 -43.71
N GLU A 168 -28.71 -26.28 -43.80
CA GLU A 168 -28.62 -27.72 -43.54
C GLU A 168 -27.16 -28.08 -44.01
N ARG A 169 -26.32 -28.89 -43.37
CA ARG A 169 -26.41 -30.35 -43.30
C ARG A 169 -25.23 -30.95 -42.53
N PHE A 170 -25.56 -32.00 -41.79
CA PHE A 170 -24.70 -32.98 -41.14
C PHE A 170 -23.82 -33.80 -42.10
N ARG A 171 -22.69 -34.29 -41.55
CA ARG A 171 -21.96 -35.58 -41.74
C ARG A 171 -20.47 -35.27 -41.74
N GLY A 172 -19.58 -35.91 -41.01
CA GLY A 172 -19.47 -37.02 -40.04
C GLY A 172 -17.99 -36.90 -39.55
N THR A 173 -17.39 -37.62 -38.61
CA THR A 173 -17.59 -38.92 -37.99
C THR A 173 -16.54 -38.90 -36.85
N GLN A 174 -16.91 -39.21 -35.60
CA GLN A 174 -15.97 -39.61 -34.53
C GLN A 174 -15.44 -41.04 -34.84
N PRO A 175 -14.58 -41.70 -34.02
CA PRO A 175 -13.31 -41.34 -33.37
C PRO A 175 -12.25 -42.49 -33.54
N ARG A 176 -11.11 -42.39 -32.82
CA ARG A 176 -10.16 -43.47 -32.42
C ARG A 176 -9.26 -44.07 -33.53
N SER A 177 -8.07 -44.63 -33.28
CA SER A 177 -7.12 -44.75 -32.15
C SER A 177 -5.90 -45.55 -32.69
N HIS A 178 -4.85 -45.70 -31.86
CA HIS A 178 -3.88 -46.82 -31.85
C HIS A 178 -2.76 -46.77 -32.91
N HIS A 179 -1.49 -47.10 -32.64
CA HIS A 179 -0.85 -47.87 -31.57
C HIS A 179 0.69 -47.65 -31.65
N SER A 180 1.37 -47.72 -30.50
CA SER A 180 2.60 -48.53 -30.21
C SER A 180 3.88 -48.36 -31.06
N HIS A 181 5.13 -48.50 -30.59
CA HIS A 181 5.87 -48.53 -29.31
C HIS A 181 7.38 -48.66 -29.73
N PRO A 182 8.39 -49.06 -28.90
CA PRO A 182 9.74 -48.47 -28.92
C PRO A 182 10.87 -49.40 -29.43
N ALA A 183 12.09 -48.89 -29.52
CA ALA A 183 13.39 -49.57 -29.36
C ALA A 183 14.47 -48.46 -29.41
N ARG A 184 15.57 -48.44 -28.64
CA ARG A 184 16.28 -49.46 -27.88
C ARG A 184 17.16 -48.77 -26.84
#